data_AF-A0A938JSZ3-F1
#
_entry.id   AF-A0A938JSZ3-F1
#
_cell.length_a   1.000
_cell.length_b   1.000
_cell.length_c   1.000
_cell.angle_alpha   90.00
_cell.angle_beta   90.00
_cell.angle_gamma   90.00
#
_symmetry.space_group_name_H-M   'P 1'
#
loop_
_entity.id
_entity.type
_entity.pdbx_description
1 polymer ?
#
loop_
_entity_poly.entity_id
_entity_poly.type
_entity_poly.pdbx_seq_one_letter_code
_entity_poly.pdbx_strand_id
1 'polypeptide(L)'
;MSLDLNNPRPHRIGSLNLIDLKRIQKQGSFSVAEARIRIMLKFVSAIIFEALANPLLYLVSVGIGIGALVDQNLGEAGLGGVSYLTFIAPALLATTAITGAMDEVVFPCMDGFRWQKTFYAMNSTPLTPRQIASGVFLSAMTRTVFAVTCYWILLYLFGALDSPRSWLAIPTAILAGAGFGALMLGFASFIDNEDLFMTIINRMIVMPMFLFSGTFYPLSNMPIYIQPIGWISPLWHATELGRFLTYDYPISLTMAILHVSVMLVLLIVGLLWAFKNFERRLEK
;
A
#
# COMPACT_ATOMS: atom_id res chain seq x y z
N MET A 1 -2.60 -6.66 62.89
CA MET A 1 -3.40 -7.19 61.77
C MET A 1 -2.95 -8.63 61.54
N SER A 2 -3.59 -9.58 62.22
CA SER A 2 -3.25 -11.01 62.15
C SER A 2 -3.82 -11.60 60.88
N LEU A 3 -2.97 -12.23 60.05
CA LEU A 3 -3.39 -13.02 58.91
C LEU A 3 -4.05 -14.30 59.42
N ASP A 4 -5.36 -14.38 59.25
CA ASP A 4 -6.15 -15.59 59.53
C ASP A 4 -5.84 -16.65 58.47
N LEU A 5 -5.10 -17.69 58.88
CA LEU A 5 -4.65 -18.80 58.04
C LEU A 5 -5.71 -19.89 57.85
N ASN A 6 -6.87 -19.78 58.52
CA ASN A 6 -7.93 -20.78 58.48
C ASN A 6 -9.07 -20.45 57.51
N ASN A 7 -8.99 -19.32 56.79
CA ASN A 7 -9.93 -19.02 55.73
C ASN A 7 -9.56 -19.83 54.47
N PRO A 8 -10.38 -20.81 54.03
CA PRO A 8 -10.14 -21.49 52.76
C PRO A 8 -10.15 -20.42 51.67
N ARG A 9 -9.00 -20.20 51.03
CA ARG A 9 -8.78 -19.16 50.02
C ARG A 9 -10.03 -19.06 49.13
N PRO A 10 -10.63 -17.87 48.92
CA PRO A 10 -11.77 -17.74 48.02
C PRO A 10 -11.38 -18.44 46.71
N HIS A 11 -12.24 -19.35 46.26
CA HIS A 11 -12.03 -20.16 45.07
C HIS A 11 -11.51 -19.21 43.98
N ARG A 12 -10.21 -19.24 43.69
CA ARG A 12 -9.63 -18.38 42.65
C ARG A 12 -10.16 -18.95 41.35
N ILE A 13 -11.34 -18.49 40.94
CA ILE A 13 -11.86 -18.68 39.60
C ILE A 13 -10.77 -18.05 38.73
N GLY A 14 -9.95 -18.90 38.10
CA GLY A 14 -8.82 -18.44 37.31
C GLY A 14 -9.32 -17.42 36.29
N SER A 15 -8.56 -16.35 36.08
CA SER A 15 -8.87 -15.29 35.09
C SER A 15 -9.17 -15.83 33.69
N LEU A 16 -8.76 -17.07 33.41
CA LEU A 16 -9.09 -17.84 32.21
C LEU A 16 -10.59 -18.08 32.01
N ASN A 17 -11.42 -18.09 33.05
CA ASN A 17 -12.88 -18.22 32.93
C ASN A 17 -13.59 -16.87 32.70
N LEU A 18 -12.88 -15.75 32.82
CA LEU A 18 -13.43 -14.39 32.60
C LEU A 18 -13.14 -13.86 31.19
N ILE A 19 -12.22 -14.51 30.46
CA ILE A 19 -11.70 -14.02 29.17
C ILE A 19 -12.01 -15.06 28.08
N ASP A 20 -12.89 -14.68 27.15
CA ASP A 20 -13.17 -15.50 25.97
C ASP A 20 -12.02 -15.36 24.95
N LEU A 21 -11.06 -16.28 25.03
CA LEU A 21 -9.91 -16.35 24.14
C LEU A 21 -10.32 -16.49 22.67
N LYS A 22 -11.43 -17.19 22.36
CA LYS A 22 -11.91 -17.37 20.99
C LYS A 22 -12.40 -16.04 20.41
N ARG A 23 -13.06 -15.22 21.22
CA ARG A 23 -13.49 -13.87 20.80
C ARG A 23 -12.30 -12.95 20.52
N ILE A 24 -11.27 -12.99 21.38
CA ILE A 24 -10.03 -12.22 21.17
C ILE A 24 -9.29 -12.69 19.92
N GLN A 25 -9.21 -14.00 19.69
CA GLN A 25 -8.63 -14.58 18.47
C GLN A 25 -9.44 -14.29 17.20
N LYS A 26 -10.74 -13.98 17.31
CA LYS A 26 -11.52 -13.53 16.16
C LYS A 26 -11.29 -12.06 15.82
N GLN A 27 -10.97 -11.23 16.81
CA GLN A 27 -10.86 -9.77 16.67
C GLN A 27 -9.42 -9.23 16.68
N GLY A 28 -8.43 -10.07 16.97
CA GLY A 28 -7.06 -9.60 17.21
C GLY A 28 -6.43 -8.80 16.08
N SER A 29 -6.68 -9.14 14.81
CA SER A 29 -6.20 -8.34 13.68
C SER A 29 -6.76 -6.91 13.70
N PHE A 30 -8.05 -6.76 14.03
CA PHE A 30 -8.69 -5.46 14.16
C PHE A 30 -8.15 -4.69 15.35
N SER A 31 -7.90 -5.35 16.49
CA SER A 31 -7.31 -4.69 17.66
C SER A 31 -5.90 -4.16 17.39
N VAL A 32 -5.08 -4.93 16.67
CA VAL A 32 -3.74 -4.48 16.23
C VAL A 32 -3.85 -3.31 15.26
N ALA A 33 -4.76 -3.40 14.28
CA ALA A 33 -4.99 -2.32 13.32
C ALA A 33 -5.49 -1.04 14.00
N GLU A 34 -6.44 -1.18 14.93
CA GLU A 34 -7.01 -0.08 15.70
C GLU A 34 -5.95 0.63 16.54
N ALA A 35 -5.10 -0.12 17.24
CA ALA A 35 -4.01 0.45 18.01
C ALA A 35 -3.07 1.28 17.13
N ARG A 36 -2.71 0.77 15.95
CA ARG A 36 -1.88 1.50 14.98
C ARG A 36 -2.58 2.74 14.43
N ILE A 37 -3.85 2.64 14.03
CA ILE A 37 -4.63 3.77 13.53
C ILE A 37 -4.76 4.86 14.60
N ARG A 38 -4.98 4.50 15.87
CA ARG A 38 -5.03 5.46 16.98
C ARG A 38 -3.70 6.21 17.16
N ILE A 39 -2.57 5.56 16.90
CA ILE A 39 -1.26 6.22 16.89
C ILE A 39 -1.16 7.17 15.69
N MET A 40 -1.55 6.74 14.49
CA MET A 40 -1.54 7.56 13.28
C MET A 40 -2.39 8.82 13.42
N LEU A 41 -3.57 8.72 14.05
CA LEU A 41 -4.47 9.85 14.26
C LEU A 41 -3.83 10.99 15.07
N LYS A 42 -2.84 10.70 15.92
CA LYS A 42 -2.08 11.75 16.63
C LYS A 42 -1.24 12.61 15.69
N PHE A 43 -0.93 12.11 14.49
CA PHE A 43 -0.12 12.76 13.47
C PHE A 43 -0.95 13.13 12.22
N VAL A 44 -2.29 13.15 12.32
CA VAL A 44 -3.17 13.32 11.16
C VAL A 44 -2.86 14.57 10.32
N SER A 45 -2.47 15.68 10.94
CA SER A 45 -2.09 16.90 10.23
C SER A 45 -0.85 16.71 9.37
N ALA A 46 0.19 16.05 9.91
CA ALA A 46 1.39 15.71 9.18
C ALA A 46 1.10 14.71 8.05
N ILE A 47 0.23 13.72 8.30
CA ILE A 47 -0.19 12.73 7.29
C ILE A 47 -0.92 13.41 6.13
N ILE A 48 -1.85 14.32 6.41
CA ILE A 48 -2.57 15.09 5.38
C ILE A 48 -1.59 15.96 4.60
N PHE A 49 -0.70 16.66 5.30
CA PHE A 49 0.29 17.51 4.66
C PHE A 49 1.19 16.70 3.73
N GLU A 50 1.73 15.56 4.17
CA GLU A 50 2.56 14.68 3.36
C GLU A 50 1.79 14.12 2.15
N ALA A 51 0.56 13.66 2.37
CA ALA A 51 -0.29 13.06 1.33
C ALA A 51 -0.73 14.06 0.25
N LEU A 52 -0.72 15.36 0.54
CA LEU A 52 -1.12 16.40 -0.42
C LEU A 52 0.05 17.22 -0.95
N ALA A 53 1.06 17.53 -0.12
CA ALA A 53 2.14 18.44 -0.50
C ALA A 53 2.99 17.87 -1.63
N ASN A 54 3.50 16.64 -1.48
CA ASN A 54 4.33 16.02 -2.52
C ASN A 54 3.56 15.85 -3.84
N PRO A 55 2.33 15.28 -3.84
CA PRO A 55 1.58 15.14 -5.08
C PRO A 55 1.16 16.47 -5.69
N LEU A 56 0.82 17.48 -4.89
CA LEU A 56 0.51 18.83 -5.37
C LEU A 56 1.72 19.49 -6.03
N LEU A 57 2.89 19.43 -5.40
CA LEU A 57 4.13 19.97 -5.98
C LEU A 57 4.47 19.28 -7.30
N TYR A 58 4.28 17.97 -7.36
CA TYR A 58 4.48 17.20 -8.59
C TYR A 58 3.47 17.62 -9.66
N LEU A 59 2.19 17.74 -9.31
CA LEU A 59 1.11 18.14 -10.20
C LEU A 59 1.33 19.53 -10.80
N VAL A 60 1.72 20.49 -9.97
CA VAL A 60 2.08 21.86 -10.38
C VAL A 60 3.29 21.82 -11.31
N SER A 61 4.34 21.09 -10.94
CA SER A 61 5.58 21.00 -11.73
C SER A 61 5.34 20.36 -13.10
N VAL A 62 4.62 19.25 -13.13
CA VAL A 62 4.41 18.47 -14.36
C VAL A 62 3.29 19.05 -15.20
N GLY A 63 2.19 19.50 -14.59
CA GLY A 63 1.06 20.11 -15.29
C GLY A 63 1.44 21.44 -15.95
N ILE A 64 2.04 22.38 -15.21
CA ILE A 64 2.41 23.70 -15.74
C ILE A 64 3.71 23.62 -16.57
N GLY A 65 4.68 22.82 -16.14
CA GLY A 65 5.99 22.76 -16.79
C GLY A 65 6.01 21.87 -18.03
N ILE A 66 5.81 20.56 -17.84
CA ILE A 66 6.00 19.55 -18.90
C ILE A 66 4.75 19.41 -19.77
N GLY A 67 3.56 19.45 -19.17
CA GLY A 67 2.28 19.28 -19.86
C GLY A 67 2.10 20.31 -20.96
N ALA A 68 2.31 21.59 -20.65
CA ALA A 68 2.25 22.66 -21.64
C ALA A 68 3.18 22.44 -22.84
N LEU A 69 4.38 21.88 -22.64
CA LEU A 69 5.33 21.58 -23.71
C LEU A 69 4.93 20.33 -24.50
N VAL A 70 4.49 19.27 -23.83
CA VAL A 70 4.10 18.01 -24.46
C VAL A 70 2.84 18.21 -25.30
N ASP A 71 1.83 18.87 -24.76
CA ASP A 71 0.57 19.13 -25.45
C ASP A 71 0.79 20.02 -26.69
N GLN A 72 1.74 20.96 -26.65
CA GLN A 72 2.13 21.79 -27.80
C GLN A 72 2.90 21.03 -28.89
N ASN A 73 3.77 20.08 -28.52
CA ASN A 73 4.71 19.46 -29.47
C ASN A 73 4.23 18.10 -30.02
N LEU A 74 3.56 17.29 -29.20
CA LEU A 74 3.09 15.95 -29.58
C LEU A 74 1.60 15.95 -29.96
N GLY A 75 0.85 16.94 -29.48
CA GLY A 75 -0.61 16.99 -29.58
C GLY A 75 -1.30 15.83 -28.84
N GLU A 76 -2.60 15.95 -28.61
CA GLU A 76 -3.38 14.93 -27.90
C GLU A 76 -3.35 13.56 -28.61
N ALA A 77 -3.15 13.54 -29.93
CA ALA A 77 -3.08 12.32 -30.74
C ALA A 77 -1.96 11.34 -30.31
N GLY A 78 -0.85 11.85 -29.75
CA GLY A 78 0.27 11.03 -29.27
C GLY A 78 -0.02 10.28 -27.95
N LEU A 79 -1.08 10.66 -27.23
CA LEU A 79 -1.44 10.13 -25.91
C LEU A 79 -2.84 9.52 -25.86
N GLY A 80 -3.43 9.23 -27.04
CA GLY A 80 -4.78 8.67 -27.12
C GLY A 80 -5.90 9.71 -27.00
N GLY A 81 -5.63 10.96 -27.39
CA GLY A 81 -6.64 12.03 -27.44
C GLY A 81 -6.88 12.73 -26.10
N VAL A 82 -5.96 12.62 -25.14
CA VAL A 82 -6.08 13.26 -23.82
C VAL A 82 -4.88 14.15 -23.53
N SER A 83 -5.08 15.13 -22.65
CA SER A 83 -3.98 15.96 -22.15
C SER A 83 -2.91 15.11 -21.47
N TYR A 84 -1.66 15.58 -21.48
CA TYR A 84 -0.58 14.92 -20.76
C TYR A 84 -0.90 14.73 -19.27
N LEU A 85 -1.58 15.71 -18.66
CA LEU A 85 -1.98 15.63 -17.27
C LEU A 85 -2.96 14.49 -17.00
N THR A 86 -3.96 14.32 -17.87
CA THR A 86 -4.92 13.19 -17.81
C THR A 86 -4.23 11.85 -18.03
N PHE A 87 -3.24 11.80 -18.91
CA PHE A 87 -2.49 10.59 -19.21
C PHE A 87 -1.67 10.06 -18.02
N ILE A 88 -1.00 10.95 -17.29
CA ILE A 88 -0.13 10.59 -16.15
C ILE A 88 -0.92 10.37 -14.85
N ALA A 89 -2.10 10.98 -14.70
CA ALA A 89 -2.85 11.00 -13.44
C ALA A 89 -3.10 9.61 -12.81
N PRO A 90 -3.54 8.57 -13.54
CA PRO A 90 -3.70 7.23 -12.98
C PRO A 90 -2.39 6.62 -12.46
N ALA A 91 -1.27 6.88 -13.14
CA ALA A 91 0.05 6.37 -12.74
C ALA A 91 0.53 7.05 -11.45
N LEU A 92 0.31 8.37 -11.32
CA LEU A 92 0.66 9.09 -10.10
C LEU A 92 -0.16 8.61 -8.91
N LEU A 93 -1.47 8.43 -9.10
CA LEU A 93 -2.35 7.90 -8.07
C LEU A 93 -1.94 6.49 -7.61
N ALA A 94 -1.61 5.60 -8.55
CA ALA A 94 -1.09 4.27 -8.26
C ALA A 94 0.29 4.30 -7.58
N THR A 95 1.16 5.24 -7.97
CA THR A 95 2.47 5.42 -7.33
C THR A 95 2.30 5.80 -5.85
N THR A 96 1.41 6.75 -5.55
CA THR A 96 1.08 7.12 -4.16
C THR A 96 0.56 5.92 -3.36
N ALA A 97 -0.26 5.06 -3.98
CA ALA A 97 -0.74 3.86 -3.32
C ALA A 97 0.38 2.86 -3.02
N ILE A 98 1.26 2.62 -3.98
CA ILE A 98 2.38 1.67 -3.89
C ILE A 98 3.39 2.10 -2.85
N THR A 99 3.88 3.34 -2.92
CA THR A 99 4.90 3.83 -1.98
C THR A 99 4.30 3.99 -0.58
N GLY A 100 3.09 4.54 -0.47
CA GLY A 100 2.41 4.68 0.81
C GLY A 100 2.13 3.35 1.51
N ALA A 101 1.67 2.33 0.77
CA ALA A 101 1.46 0.99 1.33
C ALA A 101 2.78 0.32 1.73
N MET A 102 3.83 0.46 0.91
CA MET A 102 5.17 -0.04 1.22
C MET A 102 5.71 0.55 2.53
N ASP A 103 5.70 1.86 2.67
CA ASP A 103 6.25 2.52 3.87
C ASP A 103 5.49 2.07 5.12
N GLU A 104 4.16 1.98 5.04
CA GLU A 104 3.29 1.61 6.15
C GLU A 104 3.29 0.12 6.53
N VAL A 105 4.01 -0.71 5.78
CA VAL A 105 4.32 -2.09 6.19
C VAL A 105 5.78 -2.27 6.57
N VAL A 106 6.71 -1.59 5.88
CA VAL A 106 8.14 -1.79 6.09
C VAL A 106 8.57 -1.18 7.43
N PHE A 107 8.32 0.12 7.66
CA PHE A 107 8.76 0.77 8.90
C PHE A 107 8.18 0.13 10.17
N PRO A 108 6.87 -0.19 10.22
CA PRO A 108 6.29 -0.90 11.35
C PRO A 108 6.82 -2.32 11.54
N CYS A 109 7.24 -2.99 10.46
CA CYS A 109 7.91 -4.28 10.59
C CYS A 109 9.29 -4.15 11.20
N MET A 110 10.05 -3.11 10.83
CA MET A 110 11.35 -2.84 11.46
C MET A 110 11.16 -2.48 12.93
N ASP A 111 10.21 -1.60 13.25
CA ASP A 111 9.85 -1.28 14.63
C ASP A 111 9.45 -2.52 15.43
N GLY A 112 8.55 -3.33 14.85
CA GLY A 112 7.95 -4.50 15.47
C GLY A 112 8.90 -5.67 15.69
N PHE A 113 9.84 -5.92 14.78
CA PHE A 113 10.78 -7.04 14.90
C PHE A 113 12.15 -6.64 15.45
N ARG A 114 12.60 -5.39 15.26
CA ARG A 114 14.01 -5.02 15.44
C ARG A 114 14.19 -3.87 16.42
N TRP A 115 13.60 -2.70 16.15
CA TRP A 115 13.92 -1.49 16.92
C TRP A 115 13.30 -1.49 18.31
N GLN A 116 11.98 -1.66 18.40
CA GLN A 116 11.24 -1.64 19.66
C GLN A 116 10.69 -3.01 20.04
N LYS A 117 10.77 -3.99 19.13
CA LYS A 117 10.34 -5.38 19.35
C LYS A 117 8.86 -5.48 19.75
N THR A 118 8.03 -4.55 19.27
CA THR A 118 6.61 -4.46 19.65
C THR A 118 5.80 -5.69 19.25
N PHE A 119 6.19 -6.42 18.20
CA PHE A 119 5.50 -7.66 17.81
C PHE A 119 5.73 -8.80 18.79
N TYR A 120 6.90 -8.90 19.43
CA TYR A 120 7.13 -9.90 20.49
C TYR A 120 6.30 -9.58 21.74
N ALA A 121 6.16 -8.30 22.08
CA ALA A 121 5.26 -7.87 23.14
C ALA A 121 3.80 -8.22 22.80
N MET A 122 3.34 -7.95 21.57
CA MET A 122 2.00 -8.36 21.12
C MET A 122 1.80 -9.88 21.18
N ASN A 123 2.80 -10.66 20.77
CA ASN A 123 2.74 -12.12 20.73
C ASN A 123 2.81 -12.78 22.13
N SER A 124 3.21 -12.03 23.18
CA SER A 124 3.08 -12.47 24.58
C SER A 124 1.64 -12.41 25.12
N THR A 125 0.71 -11.84 24.34
CA THR A 125 -0.74 -11.86 24.60
C THR A 125 -1.41 -12.98 23.80
N PRO A 126 -2.72 -13.24 23.94
CA PRO A 126 -3.43 -14.26 23.14
C PRO A 126 -3.52 -14.01 21.62
N LEU A 127 -2.77 -13.04 21.08
CA LEU A 127 -2.69 -12.72 19.65
C LEU A 127 -1.79 -13.72 18.93
N THR A 128 -2.23 -14.16 17.75
CA THR A 128 -1.44 -15.02 16.86
C THR A 128 -0.54 -14.19 15.92
N PRO A 129 0.58 -14.74 15.43
CA PRO A 129 1.44 -14.07 14.46
C PRO A 129 0.70 -13.59 13.21
N ARG A 130 -0.24 -14.40 12.69
CA ARG A 130 -1.07 -14.03 11.54
C ARG A 130 -1.97 -12.83 11.81
N GLN A 131 -2.51 -12.71 13.02
CA GLN A 131 -3.33 -11.57 13.39
C GLN A 131 -2.51 -10.29 13.49
N ILE A 132 -1.28 -10.38 14.01
CA ILE A 132 -0.35 -9.24 14.05
C ILE A 132 -0.04 -8.78 12.62
N ALA A 133 0.37 -9.70 11.74
CA ALA A 133 0.63 -9.40 10.33
C ALA A 133 -0.59 -8.79 9.61
N SER A 134 -1.77 -9.38 9.81
CA SER A 134 -3.02 -8.90 9.22
C SER A 134 -3.42 -7.52 9.74
N GLY A 135 -3.21 -7.25 11.03
CA GLY A 135 -3.50 -5.94 11.62
C GLY A 135 -2.55 -4.85 11.14
N VAL A 136 -1.27 -5.18 11.00
CA VAL A 136 -0.26 -4.31 10.37
C VAL A 136 -0.69 -3.97 8.95
N PHE A 137 -1.01 -4.97 8.14
CA PHE A 137 -1.45 -4.78 6.76
C PHE A 137 -2.75 -3.98 6.67
N LEU A 138 -3.75 -4.29 7.50
CA LEU A 138 -5.04 -3.59 7.50
C LEU A 138 -4.88 -2.10 7.85
N SER A 139 -4.08 -1.77 8.86
CA SER A 139 -3.79 -0.37 9.21
C SER A 139 -3.05 0.38 8.10
N ALA A 140 -2.11 -0.30 7.42
CA ALA A 140 -1.42 0.26 6.26
C ALA A 140 -2.42 0.59 5.14
N MET A 141 -3.29 -0.37 4.80
CA MET A 141 -4.31 -0.16 3.78
C MET A 141 -5.29 0.95 4.14
N THR A 142 -5.69 1.10 5.42
CA THR A 142 -6.53 2.23 5.84
C THR A 142 -5.88 3.57 5.52
N ARG A 143 -4.58 3.74 5.82
CA ARG A 143 -3.86 4.97 5.49
C ARG A 143 -3.68 5.14 3.98
N THR A 144 -3.38 4.07 3.25
CA THR A 144 -3.26 4.10 1.79
C THR A 144 -4.57 4.53 1.13
N VAL A 145 -5.72 3.97 1.54
CA VAL A 145 -7.03 4.38 1.02
C VAL A 145 -7.28 5.86 1.28
N PHE A 146 -6.96 6.35 2.48
CA PHE A 146 -7.09 7.77 2.81
C PHE A 146 -6.22 8.65 1.88
N ALA A 147 -4.92 8.36 1.77
CA ALA A 147 -3.99 9.14 0.95
C ALA A 147 -4.36 9.12 -0.53
N VAL A 148 -4.72 7.96 -1.08
CA VAL A 148 -5.18 7.80 -2.46
C VAL A 148 -6.47 8.58 -2.70
N THR A 149 -7.42 8.54 -1.78
CA THR A 149 -8.68 9.30 -1.92
C THR A 149 -8.42 10.80 -1.91
N CYS A 150 -7.58 11.28 -0.99
CA CYS A 150 -7.17 12.69 -0.95
C CYS A 150 -6.48 13.13 -2.25
N TYR A 151 -5.58 12.31 -2.79
CA TYR A 151 -4.89 12.65 -4.02
C TYR A 151 -5.82 12.56 -5.25
N TRP A 152 -6.74 11.61 -5.29
CA TRP A 152 -7.77 11.57 -6.34
C TRP A 152 -8.63 12.83 -6.35
N ILE A 153 -9.07 13.31 -5.17
CA ILE A 153 -9.80 14.59 -5.06
C ILE A 153 -8.96 15.73 -5.65
N LEU A 154 -7.66 15.77 -5.33
CA LEU A 154 -6.77 16.80 -5.88
C LEU A 154 -6.65 16.72 -7.41
N LEU A 155 -6.47 15.52 -7.97
CA LEU A 155 -6.41 15.30 -9.42
C LEU A 155 -7.72 15.70 -10.11
N TYR A 156 -8.87 15.39 -9.49
CA TYR A 156 -10.18 15.80 -9.97
C TYR A 156 -10.34 17.33 -9.97
N LEU A 157 -9.92 18.02 -8.90
CA LEU A 157 -10.00 19.48 -8.81
C LEU A 157 -9.10 20.21 -9.82
N PHE A 158 -8.02 19.57 -10.26
CA PHE A 158 -7.05 20.13 -11.21
C PHE A 158 -7.38 19.85 -12.68
N GLY A 159 -8.51 19.23 -13.00
CA GLY A 159 -8.87 18.92 -14.39
C GLY A 159 -8.23 17.63 -14.93
N ALA A 160 -7.53 16.86 -14.10
CA ALA A 160 -6.77 15.70 -14.56
C ALA A 160 -7.66 14.46 -14.78
N LEU A 161 -8.79 14.39 -14.07
CA LEU A 161 -9.65 13.21 -13.94
C LEU A 161 -11.14 13.59 -14.01
N ASP A 162 -11.54 14.33 -15.03
CA ASP A 162 -12.87 14.99 -15.12
C ASP A 162 -14.04 14.07 -15.47
N SER A 163 -13.75 12.81 -15.79
CA SER A 163 -14.76 11.80 -16.09
C SER A 163 -15.60 11.45 -14.85
N PRO A 164 -16.93 11.28 -14.96
CA PRO A 164 -17.77 10.79 -13.85
C PRO A 164 -17.35 9.40 -13.33
N ARG A 165 -16.62 8.64 -14.15
CA ARG A 165 -16.07 7.32 -13.80
C ARG A 165 -14.67 7.41 -13.19
N SER A 166 -14.10 8.60 -13.01
CA SER A 166 -12.70 8.75 -12.62
C SER A 166 -12.36 8.18 -11.25
N TRP A 167 -13.35 8.08 -10.35
CA TRP A 167 -13.20 7.43 -9.04
C TRP A 167 -12.79 5.95 -9.16
N LEU A 168 -13.01 5.30 -10.31
CA LEU A 168 -12.55 3.94 -10.58
C LEU A 168 -11.01 3.80 -10.58
N ALA A 169 -10.26 4.91 -10.67
CA ALA A 169 -8.81 4.89 -10.48
C ALA A 169 -8.40 4.61 -9.02
N ILE A 170 -9.29 4.84 -8.05
CA ILE A 170 -9.04 4.58 -6.63
C ILE A 170 -8.87 3.06 -6.36
N PRO A 171 -9.84 2.18 -6.70
CA PRO A 171 -9.69 0.75 -6.46
C PRO A 171 -8.53 0.13 -7.25
N THR A 172 -8.20 0.62 -8.44
CA THR A 172 -7.03 0.13 -9.19
C THR A 172 -5.71 0.49 -8.50
N ALA A 173 -5.58 1.74 -8.03
CA ALA A 173 -4.42 2.19 -7.27
C ALA A 173 -4.28 1.43 -5.95
N ILE A 174 -5.37 1.30 -5.18
CA ILE A 174 -5.41 0.54 -3.93
C ILE A 174 -5.01 -0.92 -4.16
N LEU A 175 -5.45 -1.55 -5.25
CA LEU A 175 -5.12 -2.95 -5.53
C LEU A 175 -3.62 -3.12 -5.83
N ALA A 176 -3.01 -2.22 -6.60
CA ALA A 176 -1.54 -2.23 -6.79
C ALA A 176 -0.79 -1.96 -5.48
N GLY A 177 -1.25 -0.99 -4.69
CA GLY A 177 -0.68 -0.69 -3.37
C GLY A 177 -0.78 -1.88 -2.42
N ALA A 178 -1.93 -2.55 -2.38
CA ALA A 178 -2.14 -3.76 -1.59
C ALA A 178 -1.24 -4.90 -2.05
N GLY A 179 -1.14 -5.14 -3.37
CA GLY A 179 -0.28 -6.17 -3.94
C GLY A 179 1.19 -5.95 -3.59
N PHE A 180 1.72 -4.77 -3.91
CA PHE A 180 3.12 -4.44 -3.63
C PHE A 180 3.39 -4.35 -2.12
N GLY A 181 2.49 -3.74 -1.35
CA GLY A 181 2.57 -3.66 0.11
C GLY A 181 2.58 -5.05 0.76
N ALA A 182 1.78 -6.00 0.29
CA ALA A 182 1.80 -7.36 0.82
C ALA A 182 3.14 -8.06 0.55
N LEU A 183 3.70 -7.88 -0.65
CA LEU A 183 5.03 -8.37 -0.99
C LEU A 183 6.11 -7.74 -0.08
N MET A 184 6.03 -6.42 0.13
CA MET A 184 6.98 -5.69 0.99
C MET A 184 6.86 -6.08 2.46
N LEU A 185 5.66 -6.38 2.95
CA LEU A 185 5.44 -6.96 4.28
C LEU A 185 6.15 -8.32 4.42
N GLY A 186 6.12 -9.14 3.37
CA GLY A 186 6.87 -10.38 3.27
C GLY A 186 8.39 -10.17 3.32
N PHE A 187 8.92 -9.22 2.54
CA PHE A 187 10.36 -8.91 2.55
C PHE A 187 10.82 -8.32 3.89
N ALA A 188 10.09 -7.34 4.43
CA ALA A 188 10.42 -6.67 5.68
C ALA A 188 10.40 -7.63 6.87
N SER A 189 9.52 -8.64 6.85
CA SER A 189 9.52 -9.68 7.88
C SER A 189 10.65 -10.70 7.73
N PHE A 190 11.30 -10.80 6.58
CA PHE A 190 12.38 -11.75 6.32
C PHE A 190 13.78 -11.16 6.49
N ILE A 191 14.02 -9.91 6.07
CA ILE A 191 15.37 -9.40 5.87
C ILE A 191 16.05 -8.98 7.16
N ASP A 192 17.35 -9.29 7.27
CA ASP A 192 18.25 -8.94 8.37
C ASP A 192 18.98 -7.61 8.25
N ASN A 193 19.36 -7.22 7.03
CA ASN A 193 20.07 -5.96 6.77
C ASN A 193 19.11 -4.89 6.25
N GLU A 194 18.70 -3.99 7.15
CA GLU A 194 17.69 -2.96 6.87
C GLU A 194 18.17 -1.90 5.89
N ASP A 195 19.41 -1.43 6.05
CA ASP A 195 19.98 -0.37 5.21
C ASP A 195 20.10 -0.81 3.75
N LEU A 196 20.58 -2.04 3.54
CA LEU A 196 20.69 -2.63 2.21
C LEU A 196 19.30 -2.85 1.60
N PHE A 197 18.34 -3.32 2.40
CA PHE A 197 16.97 -3.50 1.95
C PHE A 197 16.34 -2.19 1.47
N MET A 198 16.37 -1.16 2.32
CA MET A 198 15.79 0.14 1.99
C MET A 198 16.46 0.76 0.77
N THR A 199 17.78 0.61 0.64
CA THR A 199 18.54 1.12 -0.51
C THR A 199 18.13 0.42 -1.80
N ILE A 200 18.07 -0.92 -1.80
CA ILE A 200 17.69 -1.71 -2.97
C ILE A 200 16.24 -1.43 -3.37
N ILE A 201 15.31 -1.48 -2.41
CA ILE A 201 13.88 -1.27 -2.70
C ILE A 201 13.67 0.12 -3.31
N ASN A 202 14.13 1.18 -2.65
CA ASN A 202 13.83 2.54 -3.10
C ASN A 202 14.55 2.88 -4.41
N ARG A 203 15.83 2.51 -4.55
CA ARG A 203 16.64 2.94 -5.71
C ARG A 203 16.58 1.99 -6.89
N MET A 204 16.55 0.68 -6.64
CA MET A 204 16.64 -0.34 -7.70
C MET A 204 15.30 -0.93 -8.10
N ILE A 205 14.25 -0.73 -7.30
CA ILE A 205 12.92 -1.27 -7.60
C ILE A 205 11.92 -0.13 -7.85
N VAL A 206 11.68 0.74 -6.86
CA VAL A 206 10.64 1.78 -6.96
C VAL A 206 10.92 2.78 -8.08
N MET A 207 12.15 3.30 -8.18
CA MET A 207 12.50 4.28 -9.22
C MET A 207 12.43 3.70 -10.65
N PRO A 208 13.07 2.54 -10.97
CA PRO A 208 12.91 1.93 -12.29
C PRO A 208 11.47 1.55 -12.61
N MET A 209 10.72 1.05 -11.62
CA MET A 209 9.30 0.78 -11.77
C MET A 209 8.55 2.05 -12.17
N PHE A 210 8.74 3.16 -11.47
CA PHE A 210 8.10 4.44 -11.79
C PHE A 210 8.43 4.94 -13.20
N LEU A 211 9.69 4.84 -13.62
CA LEU A 211 10.16 5.32 -14.93
C LEU A 211 9.68 4.43 -16.10
N PHE A 212 9.72 3.11 -15.93
CA PHE A 212 9.54 2.13 -17.01
C PHE A 212 8.17 1.43 -17.01
N SER A 213 7.23 1.84 -16.15
CA SER A 213 5.85 1.27 -16.12
C SER A 213 4.85 2.01 -17.02
N GLY A 214 5.34 2.74 -18.02
CA GLY A 214 4.47 3.51 -18.92
C GLY A 214 3.82 4.73 -18.26
N THR A 215 4.44 5.27 -17.20
CA THR A 215 3.95 6.45 -16.45
C THR A 215 3.90 7.69 -17.32
N PHE A 216 4.98 7.97 -18.04
CA PHE A 216 5.17 9.20 -18.83
C PHE A 216 4.79 9.05 -20.30
N TYR A 217 4.97 7.86 -20.85
CA TYR A 217 4.64 7.52 -22.24
C TYR A 217 4.12 6.08 -22.29
N PRO A 218 3.31 5.70 -23.29
CA PRO A 218 2.87 4.32 -23.47
C PRO A 218 4.05 3.35 -23.47
N LEU A 219 3.92 2.23 -22.75
CA LEU A 219 4.98 1.21 -22.63
C LEU A 219 5.38 0.65 -24.00
N SER A 220 4.43 0.56 -24.93
CA SER A 220 4.64 0.11 -26.31
C SER A 220 5.64 0.96 -27.10
N ASN A 221 5.84 2.22 -26.70
CA ASN A 221 6.78 3.13 -27.36
C ASN A 221 8.22 2.92 -26.89
N MET A 222 8.43 2.17 -25.81
CA MET A 222 9.76 1.86 -25.30
C MET A 222 10.41 0.73 -26.10
N PRO A 223 11.75 0.67 -26.20
CA PRO A 223 12.44 -0.45 -26.80
C PRO A 223 12.04 -1.79 -26.16
N ILE A 224 11.90 -2.84 -26.97
CA ILE A 224 11.36 -4.13 -26.54
C ILE A 224 12.09 -4.76 -25.35
N TYR A 225 13.38 -4.45 -25.16
CA TYR A 225 14.18 -4.95 -24.03
C TYR A 225 13.88 -4.26 -22.69
N ILE A 226 13.21 -3.10 -22.70
CA ILE A 226 12.80 -2.37 -21.48
C ILE A 226 11.39 -2.77 -21.04
N GLN A 227 10.52 -3.09 -22.00
CA GLN A 227 9.11 -3.42 -21.74
C GLN A 227 8.88 -4.51 -20.67
N PRO A 228 9.72 -5.56 -20.53
CA PRO A 228 9.56 -6.54 -19.47
C PRO A 228 9.56 -5.97 -18.05
N ILE A 229 10.27 -4.86 -17.80
CA ILE A 229 10.28 -4.19 -16.49
C ILE A 229 8.88 -3.65 -16.17
N GLY A 230 8.21 -3.09 -17.17
CA GLY A 230 6.82 -2.65 -17.06
C GLY A 230 5.85 -3.82 -16.88
N TRP A 231 6.02 -4.92 -17.62
CA TRP A 231 5.08 -6.06 -17.56
C TRP A 231 5.04 -6.79 -16.21
N ILE A 232 6.13 -6.75 -15.44
CA ILE A 232 6.19 -7.34 -14.10
C ILE A 232 5.66 -6.36 -13.04
N SER A 233 5.62 -5.08 -13.37
CA SER A 233 5.34 -4.00 -12.43
C SER A 233 3.84 -3.90 -12.10
N PRO A 234 3.44 -3.92 -10.82
CA PRO A 234 2.06 -3.62 -10.44
C PRO A 234 1.66 -2.18 -10.81
N LEU A 235 2.62 -1.26 -10.93
CA LEU A 235 2.35 0.11 -11.36
C LEU A 235 1.85 0.16 -12.80
N TRP A 236 2.43 -0.62 -13.72
CA TRP A 236 1.97 -0.68 -15.11
C TRP A 236 0.54 -1.21 -15.17
N HIS A 237 0.26 -2.28 -14.42
CA HIS A 237 -1.07 -2.87 -14.40
C HIS A 237 -2.14 -1.93 -13.83
N ALA A 238 -1.86 -1.22 -12.74
CA ALA A 238 -2.80 -0.23 -12.21
C ALA A 238 -2.92 1.01 -13.10
N THR A 239 -1.85 1.41 -13.78
CA THR A 239 -1.86 2.56 -14.70
C THR A 239 -2.75 2.27 -15.90
N GLU A 240 -2.50 1.20 -16.64
CA GLU A 240 -3.28 0.84 -17.84
C GLU A 240 -4.76 0.60 -17.50
N LEU A 241 -5.02 -0.15 -16.42
CA LEU A 241 -6.38 -0.39 -15.97
C LEU A 241 -7.07 0.90 -15.51
N GLY A 242 -6.34 1.77 -14.81
CA GLY A 242 -6.85 3.09 -14.42
C GLY A 242 -7.24 3.91 -15.64
N ARG A 243 -6.35 4.03 -16.64
CA ARG A 243 -6.60 4.74 -17.90
C ARG A 243 -7.83 4.19 -18.65
N PHE A 244 -7.95 2.86 -18.73
CA PHE A 244 -9.11 2.19 -19.32
C PHE A 244 -10.41 2.57 -18.62
N LEU A 245 -10.43 2.56 -17.29
CA LEU A 245 -11.65 2.83 -16.51
C LEU A 245 -12.00 4.32 -16.42
N THR A 246 -11.04 5.22 -16.54
CA THR A 246 -11.27 6.67 -16.41
C THR A 246 -11.61 7.35 -17.73
N TYR A 247 -10.93 7.00 -18.84
CA TYR A 247 -11.10 7.66 -20.14
C TYR A 247 -11.10 6.70 -21.35
N ASP A 248 -11.36 5.41 -21.13
CA ASP A 248 -11.52 4.40 -22.20
C ASP A 248 -10.24 4.18 -23.05
N TYR A 249 -9.05 4.24 -22.42
CA TYR A 249 -7.78 3.89 -23.05
C TYR A 249 -7.84 2.50 -23.74
N PRO A 250 -7.32 2.34 -24.97
CA PRO A 250 -7.67 1.21 -25.83
C PRO A 250 -6.95 -0.10 -25.44
N ILE A 251 -7.43 -0.75 -24.38
CA ILE A 251 -7.03 -2.12 -24.00
C ILE A 251 -8.20 -3.09 -24.18
N SER A 252 -7.88 -4.36 -24.45
CA SER A 252 -8.89 -5.41 -24.54
C SER A 252 -9.42 -5.81 -23.16
N LEU A 253 -10.65 -6.33 -23.10
CA LEU A 253 -11.21 -6.87 -21.86
C LEU A 253 -10.34 -7.97 -21.25
N THR A 254 -9.71 -8.80 -22.10
CA THR A 254 -8.76 -9.83 -21.67
C THR A 254 -7.55 -9.23 -20.96
N MET A 255 -7.01 -8.11 -21.47
CA MET A 255 -5.93 -7.40 -20.81
C MET A 255 -6.37 -6.77 -19.48
N ALA A 256 -7.57 -6.17 -19.43
CA ALA A 256 -8.13 -5.63 -18.19
C ALA A 256 -8.23 -6.72 -17.10
N ILE A 257 -8.72 -7.92 -17.45
CA ILE A 257 -8.77 -9.07 -16.53
C ILE A 257 -7.36 -9.49 -16.10
N LEU A 258 -6.39 -9.49 -17.01
CA LEU A 258 -5.00 -9.82 -16.70
C LEU A 258 -4.41 -8.83 -15.69
N HIS A 259 -4.60 -7.51 -15.88
CA HIS A 259 -4.11 -6.50 -14.94
C HIS A 259 -4.65 -6.72 -13.52
N VAL A 260 -5.96 -6.96 -13.38
CA VAL A 260 -6.57 -7.29 -12.08
C VAL A 260 -5.99 -8.58 -11.51
N SER A 261 -5.89 -9.63 -12.34
CA SER A 261 -5.44 -10.95 -11.91
C SER A 261 -4.00 -10.92 -11.39
N VAL A 262 -3.08 -10.23 -12.09
CA VAL A 262 -1.68 -10.12 -11.67
C VAL A 262 -1.57 -9.43 -10.31
N MET A 263 -2.28 -8.32 -10.11
CA MET A 263 -2.23 -7.59 -8.83
C MET A 263 -2.86 -8.40 -7.68
N LEU A 264 -3.94 -9.15 -7.95
CA LEU A 264 -4.53 -10.07 -6.97
C LEU A 264 -3.60 -11.22 -6.60
N VAL A 265 -2.93 -11.82 -7.59
CA VAL A 265 -1.92 -12.86 -7.34
C VAL A 265 -0.79 -12.30 -6.48
N LEU A 266 -0.29 -11.10 -6.80
CA LEU A 266 0.75 -10.42 -6.02
C LEU A 266 0.32 -10.22 -4.56
N LEU A 267 -0.92 -9.75 -4.34
CA LEU A 267 -1.51 -9.58 -3.00
C LEU A 267 -1.57 -10.90 -2.23
N ILE A 268 -2.13 -11.95 -2.84
CA ILE A 268 -2.32 -13.25 -2.19
C ILE A 268 -0.96 -13.88 -1.86
N VAL A 269 -0.04 -13.92 -2.83
CA VAL A 269 1.30 -14.50 -2.63
C VAL A 269 2.08 -13.71 -1.58
N GLY A 270 2.04 -12.38 -1.62
CA GLY A 270 2.68 -11.51 -0.64
C GLY A 270 2.17 -11.75 0.79
N LEU A 271 0.85 -11.83 0.98
CA LEU A 271 0.26 -12.07 2.30
C LEU A 271 0.58 -13.47 2.83
N LEU A 272 0.47 -14.51 1.99
CA LEU A 272 0.81 -15.87 2.40
C LEU A 272 2.29 -15.97 2.81
N TRP A 273 3.17 -15.30 2.08
CA TRP A 273 4.59 -15.26 2.42
C TRP A 273 4.86 -14.49 3.72
N ALA A 274 4.22 -13.34 3.90
CA ALA A 274 4.28 -12.57 5.14
C ALA A 274 3.81 -13.39 6.35
N PHE A 275 2.65 -14.06 6.25
CA PHE A 275 2.13 -14.89 7.34
C PHE A 275 3.11 -15.98 7.74
N LYS A 276 3.70 -16.68 6.76
CA LYS A 276 4.72 -17.69 7.01
C LYS A 276 5.95 -17.11 7.73
N ASN A 277 6.40 -15.92 7.35
CA ASN A 277 7.57 -15.29 7.98
C ASN A 277 7.27 -14.83 9.41
N PHE A 278 6.09 -14.25 9.67
CA PHE A 278 5.65 -13.85 11.00
C PHE A 278 5.54 -15.05 11.94
N GLU A 279 4.92 -16.16 11.51
CA GLU A 279 4.86 -17.41 12.29
C GLU A 279 6.25 -17.89 12.65
N ARG A 280 7.15 -18.02 11.67
CA ARG A 280 8.53 -18.50 11.89
C ARG A 280 9.35 -17.65 12.85
N ARG A 281 9.05 -16.36 12.99
CA ARG A 281 9.79 -15.43 13.86
C ARG A 281 9.20 -15.31 15.26
N LEU A 282 7.87 -15.41 15.39
CA LEU A 282 7.18 -15.16 16.66
C LEU A 282 6.82 -16.45 17.42
N GLU A 283 6.82 -17.61 16.77
CA GLU A 283 6.60 -18.91 17.44
C GLU A 283 7.89 -19.50 18.05
N LYS A 284 9.01 -18.78 17.97
CA LYS A 284 10.27 -19.13 18.63
C LYS A 284 10.34 -18.50 20.02
#